data_AF-A0A1G5KIB0-F1
#
_entry.id   AF-A0A1G5KIB0-F1
#
_cell.length_a   1.000
_cell.length_b   1.000
_cell.length_c   1.000
_cell.angle_alpha   90.00
_cell.angle_beta   90.00
_cell.angle_gamma   90.00
#
_symmetry.space_group_name_H-M   'P 1'
#
loop_
_entity.id
_entity.type
_entity.pdbx_description
1 polymer ?
#
loop_
_entity_poly.entity_id
_entity_poly.type
_entity_poly.pdbx_seq_one_letter_code
_entity_poly.pdbx_strand_id
1 'polypeptide(L)'
;MVKSTSEILAFKILNRNVNNVWINWAIEMLMAGFDSENLLYLAGENEQTNQFELQKIADRALNELKLDYSDREIVIENYICYLLDEAILEKRSYESVLKNLKDLCIELDYESSLYDFYSLYFAQDDLKYSTHQWYWENANRENINQIIKDYFYKRKASCT
;
A
#
# COMPACT_ATOMS: atom_id res chain seq x y z
N MET A 1 -9.94 10.38 10.12
CA MET A 1 -9.77 9.92 8.71
C MET A 1 -9.63 8.40 8.74
N VAL A 2 -10.16 7.69 7.76
CA VAL A 2 -10.01 6.21 7.70
C VAL A 2 -8.58 5.83 7.34
N LYS A 3 -8.09 4.69 7.82
CA LYS A 3 -6.69 4.27 7.61
C LYS A 3 -6.34 4.03 6.13
N SER A 4 -7.30 3.57 5.34
CA SER A 4 -7.15 3.31 3.90
C SER A 4 -6.88 4.58 3.08
N THR A 5 -7.08 5.78 3.63
CA THR A 5 -6.72 7.02 2.94
C THR A 5 -5.22 7.07 2.60
N SER A 6 -4.33 6.49 3.42
CA SER A 6 -2.90 6.43 3.11
C SER A 6 -2.60 5.71 1.79
N GLU A 7 -3.35 4.65 1.47
CA GLU A 7 -3.23 3.91 0.21
C GLU A 7 -3.71 4.76 -0.98
N ILE A 8 -4.80 5.50 -0.80
CA ILE A 8 -5.35 6.39 -1.84
C ILE A 8 -4.41 7.55 -2.16
N LEU A 9 -3.84 8.20 -1.14
CA LEU A 9 -2.88 9.28 -1.36
C LEU A 9 -1.61 8.77 -2.06
N ALA A 10 -1.12 7.59 -1.68
CA ALA A 10 -0.01 6.95 -2.38
C ALA A 10 -0.35 6.64 -3.84
N PHE A 11 -1.55 6.11 -4.11
CA PHE A 11 -1.98 5.84 -5.49
C PHE A 11 -2.06 7.13 -6.30
N LYS A 12 -2.47 8.25 -5.70
CA LYS A 12 -2.49 9.55 -6.36
C LYS A 12 -1.10 10.03 -6.74
N ILE A 13 -0.14 10.05 -5.80
CA ILE A 13 1.22 10.55 -6.08
C ILE A 13 2.00 9.64 -7.02
N LEU A 14 1.67 8.35 -7.06
CA LEU A 14 2.22 7.35 -7.98
C LEU A 14 1.48 7.33 -9.33
N ASN A 15 0.47 8.19 -9.51
CA ASN A 15 -0.34 8.29 -10.73
C ASN A 15 -0.97 6.95 -11.16
N ARG A 16 -1.45 6.17 -10.16
CA ARG A 16 -2.15 4.91 -10.39
C ARG A 16 -3.60 5.16 -10.82
N ASN A 17 -4.13 4.26 -11.63
CA ASN A 17 -5.53 4.32 -12.08
C ASN A 17 -6.52 4.22 -10.91
N VAL A 18 -7.68 4.87 -11.08
CA VAL A 18 -8.81 4.70 -10.16
C VAL A 18 -9.40 3.31 -10.38
N ASN A 19 -9.53 2.54 -9.30
CA ASN A 19 -10.00 1.16 -9.32
C ASN A 19 -10.88 0.88 -8.09
N ASN A 20 -11.26 -0.38 -7.85
CA ASN A 20 -12.13 -0.74 -6.71
C ASN A 20 -11.57 -0.35 -5.34
N VAL A 21 -10.25 -0.14 -5.19
CA VAL A 21 -9.68 0.36 -3.93
C VAL A 21 -10.15 1.78 -3.64
N TRP A 22 -10.22 2.64 -4.67
CA TRP A 22 -10.74 4.01 -4.54
C TRP A 22 -12.23 4.02 -4.22
N ILE A 23 -13.01 3.14 -4.85
CA ILE A 23 -14.45 3.02 -4.62
C ILE A 23 -14.73 2.55 -3.19
N ASN A 24 -14.02 1.50 -2.74
CA ASN A 24 -14.15 0.99 -1.38
C ASN A 24 -13.73 2.04 -0.33
N TRP A 25 -12.65 2.78 -0.59
CA TRP A 25 -12.24 3.90 0.26
C TRP A 25 -13.32 4.99 0.34
N ALA A 26 -13.97 5.32 -0.78
CA ALA A 26 -15.04 6.30 -0.80
C ALA A 26 -16.21 5.86 0.10
N ILE A 27 -16.60 4.58 0.02
CA ILE A 27 -17.60 3.97 0.89
C ILE A 27 -17.18 4.03 2.37
N GLU A 28 -15.93 3.68 2.68
CA GLU A 28 -15.40 3.74 4.06
C GLU A 28 -15.42 5.16 4.63
N MET A 29 -15.06 6.16 3.83
CA MET A 29 -15.11 7.57 4.23
C MET A 29 -16.55 8.02 4.51
N LEU A 30 -17.51 7.65 3.66
CA LEU A 30 -18.94 7.93 3.87
C LEU A 30 -19.45 7.27 5.17
N MET A 31 -19.09 6.00 5.40
CA MET A 31 -19.44 5.28 6.63
C MET A 31 -18.81 5.89 7.88
N ALA A 32 -17.65 6.53 7.75
CA ALA A 32 -16.98 7.25 8.83
C ALA A 32 -17.56 8.67 9.06
N GLY A 33 -18.60 9.06 8.34
CA GLY A 33 -19.31 10.33 8.50
C GLY A 33 -18.72 11.50 7.72
N PHE A 34 -17.77 11.24 6.80
CA PHE A 34 -17.34 12.26 5.84
C PHE A 34 -18.37 12.34 4.72
N ASP A 35 -18.81 13.54 4.38
CA ASP A 35 -19.81 13.76 3.33
C ASP A 35 -19.29 14.80 2.33
N SER A 36 -19.22 14.42 1.06
CA SER A 36 -18.88 15.27 -0.06
C SER A 36 -19.53 14.74 -1.33
N GLU A 37 -19.89 15.64 -2.24
CA GLU A 37 -20.60 15.29 -3.48
C GLU A 37 -19.76 14.34 -4.35
N ASN A 38 -18.47 14.63 -4.55
CA ASN A 38 -17.61 13.80 -5.38
C ASN A 38 -17.20 12.50 -4.70
N LEU A 39 -17.21 12.44 -3.37
CA LEU A 39 -17.04 11.20 -2.62
C LEU A 39 -18.23 10.26 -2.83
N LEU A 40 -19.47 10.79 -2.80
CA LEU A 40 -20.67 10.03 -3.08
C LEU A 40 -20.70 9.50 -4.53
N TYR A 41 -20.31 10.34 -5.50
CA TYR A 41 -20.18 9.89 -6.88
C TYR A 41 -19.17 8.76 -6.99
N LEU A 42 -17.96 8.93 -6.46
CA LEU A 42 -16.92 7.90 -6.51
C LEU A 42 -17.36 6.56 -5.90
N ALA A 43 -18.13 6.59 -4.82
CA ALA A 43 -18.67 5.38 -4.18
C ALA A 43 -19.71 4.64 -5.04
N GLY A 44 -20.38 5.33 -5.98
CA GLY A 44 -21.37 4.76 -6.90
C GLY A 44 -20.82 4.33 -8.26
N GLU A 45 -19.56 4.64 -8.56
CA GLU A 45 -18.93 4.31 -9.84
C GLU A 45 -18.55 2.83 -9.96
N ASN A 46 -18.22 2.41 -11.19
CA ASN A 46 -17.66 1.09 -11.48
C ASN A 46 -16.56 1.16 -12.55
N GLU A 47 -15.89 0.04 -12.80
CA GLU A 47 -14.73 -0.06 -13.71
C GLU A 47 -15.04 0.27 -15.19
N GLN A 48 -16.32 0.39 -15.58
CA GLN A 48 -16.70 0.74 -16.96
C GLN A 48 -16.59 2.24 -17.24
N THR A 49 -16.50 3.08 -16.19
CA THR A 49 -16.34 4.52 -16.33
C THR A 49 -14.95 4.86 -16.83
N ASN A 50 -14.87 5.83 -17.75
CA ASN A 50 -13.60 6.24 -18.34
C ASN A 50 -12.65 6.79 -17.26
N GLN A 51 -11.39 6.33 -17.25
CA GLN A 51 -10.38 6.71 -16.27
C GLN A 51 -10.14 8.23 -16.19
N PHE A 52 -10.27 8.96 -17.30
CA PHE A 52 -10.12 10.43 -17.27
C PHE A 52 -11.20 11.10 -16.42
N GLU A 53 -12.44 10.63 -16.51
CA GLU A 53 -13.54 11.15 -15.67
C GLU A 53 -13.40 10.68 -14.22
N LEU A 54 -13.03 9.41 -14.00
CA LEU A 54 -12.77 8.91 -12.65
C LEU A 54 -11.67 9.69 -11.94
N GLN A 55 -10.58 10.02 -12.62
CA GLN A 55 -9.49 10.83 -12.06
C GLN A 55 -9.97 12.24 -11.68
N LYS A 56 -10.83 12.88 -12.48
CA LYS A 56 -11.41 14.18 -12.12
C LYS A 56 -12.32 14.10 -10.89
N ILE A 57 -13.14 13.06 -10.79
CA ILE A 57 -14.02 12.84 -9.63
C ILE A 57 -13.16 12.61 -8.38
N ALA A 58 -12.15 11.75 -8.48
CA ALA A 58 -11.19 11.50 -7.41
C ALA A 58 -10.49 12.80 -6.96
N ASP A 59 -9.99 13.61 -7.89
CA ASP A 59 -9.31 14.88 -7.58
C ASP A 59 -10.21 15.86 -6.85
N ARG A 60 -11.48 15.97 -7.27
CA ARG A 60 -12.47 16.81 -6.58
C ARG A 60 -12.76 16.28 -5.18
N ALA A 61 -12.94 14.96 -5.01
CA ALA A 61 -13.16 14.36 -3.70
C ALA A 61 -11.99 14.63 -2.74
N LEU A 62 -10.74 14.43 -3.19
CA LEU A 62 -9.55 14.73 -2.38
C LEU A 62 -9.48 16.22 -1.98
N ASN A 63 -9.80 17.12 -2.92
CA ASN A 63 -9.80 18.57 -2.68
C ASN A 63 -10.91 19.01 -1.70
N GLU A 64 -12.13 18.48 -1.84
CA GLU A 64 -13.26 18.75 -0.95
C GLU A 64 -12.97 18.30 0.49
N LEU A 65 -12.32 17.14 0.63
CA LEU A 65 -11.89 16.57 1.91
C LEU A 65 -10.64 17.26 2.47
N LYS A 66 -10.04 18.20 1.72
CA LYS A 66 -8.81 18.93 2.08
C LYS A 66 -7.66 17.99 2.46
N LEU A 67 -7.52 16.89 1.71
CA LEU A 67 -6.45 15.94 1.94
C LEU A 67 -5.15 16.47 1.35
N ASP A 68 -4.14 16.61 2.20
CA ASP A 68 -2.80 17.02 1.80
C ASP A 68 -1.97 15.80 1.38
N TYR A 69 -1.42 15.87 0.18
CA TYR A 69 -0.50 14.89 -0.39
C TYR A 69 0.67 15.58 -1.12
N SER A 70 0.98 16.81 -0.72
CA SER A 70 2.06 17.62 -1.31
C SER A 70 3.45 17.10 -0.94
N ASP A 71 3.61 16.52 0.24
CA ASP A 71 4.85 15.88 0.69
C ASP A 71 4.87 14.40 0.27
N ARG A 72 5.61 14.13 -0.82
CA ARG A 72 5.71 12.78 -1.39
C ARG A 72 6.32 11.77 -0.41
N GLU A 73 7.34 12.16 0.35
CA GLU A 73 8.06 11.26 1.25
C GLU A 73 7.15 10.82 2.39
N ILE A 74 6.44 11.78 3.00
CA ILE A 74 5.46 11.49 4.06
C ILE A 74 4.33 10.60 3.55
N VAL A 75 3.81 10.85 2.34
CA VAL A 75 2.73 10.03 1.76
C VAL A 75 3.19 8.58 1.54
N ILE A 76 4.39 8.37 1.02
CA ILE A 76 4.96 7.03 0.81
C ILE A 76 5.18 6.33 2.15
N GLU A 77 5.77 7.00 3.14
CA GLU A 77 6.00 6.42 4.46
C GLU A 77 4.69 5.99 5.13
N ASN A 78 3.66 6.85 5.08
CA ASN A 78 2.34 6.53 5.61
C ASN A 78 1.72 5.31 4.92
N TYR A 79 1.92 5.16 3.61
CA TYR A 79 1.43 4.00 2.87
C TYR A 79 2.17 2.71 3.25
N ILE A 80 3.49 2.76 3.43
CA ILE A 80 4.27 1.63 3.95
C ILE A 80 3.72 1.22 5.32
N CYS A 81 3.53 2.19 6.22
CA CYS A 81 3.02 1.97 7.57
C CYS A 81 1.59 1.42 7.60
N TYR A 82 0.75 1.81 6.64
CA TYR A 82 -0.59 1.24 6.43
C TYR A 82 -0.52 -0.21 5.96
N LEU A 83 0.32 -0.53 4.96
CA LEU A 83 0.48 -1.89 4.47
C LEU A 83 0.97 -2.85 5.58
N LEU A 84 1.90 -2.39 6.41
CA LEU A 84 2.38 -3.14 7.58
C LEU A 84 1.26 -3.38 8.60
N ASP A 85 0.43 -2.37 8.89
CA ASP A 85 -0.76 -2.53 9.74
C ASP A 85 -1.71 -3.59 9.17
N GLU A 86 -1.97 -3.56 7.87
CA GLU A 86 -2.87 -4.52 7.22
C GLU A 86 -2.35 -5.96 7.31
N ALA A 87 -1.03 -6.17 7.26
CA ALA A 87 -0.42 -7.48 7.50
C ALA A 87 -0.48 -7.92 8.96
N ILE A 88 -0.08 -7.03 9.88
CA ILE A 88 0.00 -7.31 11.32
C ILE A 88 -1.39 -7.56 11.93
N LEU A 89 -2.41 -6.84 11.47
CA LEU A 89 -3.80 -7.02 11.87
C LEU A 89 -4.52 -8.14 11.08
N GLU A 90 -3.78 -8.93 10.30
CA GLU A 90 -4.26 -10.09 9.54
C GLU A 90 -5.37 -9.79 8.53
N LYS A 91 -5.46 -8.55 8.06
CA LYS A 91 -6.38 -8.14 6.98
C LYS A 91 -5.85 -8.46 5.59
N ARG A 92 -4.52 -8.52 5.45
CA ARG A 92 -3.80 -8.98 4.25
C ARG A 92 -2.73 -9.98 4.66
N SER A 93 -2.37 -10.91 3.78
CA SER A 93 -1.27 -11.85 4.08
C SER A 93 0.09 -11.14 4.03
N TYR A 94 1.03 -11.59 4.85
CA TYR A 94 2.42 -11.11 4.82
C TYR A 94 3.03 -11.24 3.43
N GLU A 95 2.75 -12.33 2.71
CA GLU A 95 3.23 -12.53 1.33
C GLU A 95 2.69 -11.47 0.37
N SER A 96 1.38 -11.17 0.42
CA SER A 96 0.78 -10.15 -0.44
C SER A 96 1.32 -8.76 -0.13
N VAL A 97 1.52 -8.44 1.15
CA VAL A 97 2.07 -7.14 1.55
C VAL A 97 3.54 -7.03 1.19
N LEU A 98 4.34 -8.08 1.39
CA LEU A 98 5.73 -8.13 1.00
C LEU A 98 5.89 -7.93 -0.52
N LYS A 99 5.03 -8.56 -1.32
CA LYS A 99 4.97 -8.33 -2.76
C LYS A 99 4.70 -6.85 -3.09
N ASN A 100 3.70 -6.24 -2.46
CA ASN A 100 3.36 -4.82 -2.69
C ASN A 100 4.53 -3.88 -2.33
N LEU A 101 5.22 -4.13 -1.21
CA LEU A 101 6.35 -3.33 -0.77
C LEU A 101 7.58 -3.51 -1.68
N LYS A 102 7.81 -4.73 -2.18
CA LYS A 102 8.82 -5.00 -3.20
C LYS A 102 8.49 -4.30 -4.52
N ASP A 103 7.24 -4.34 -4.97
CA ASP A 103 6.81 -3.66 -6.21
C ASP A 103 6.95 -2.14 -6.06
N LEU A 104 6.61 -1.59 -4.88
CA LEU A 104 6.82 -0.18 -4.55
C LEU A 104 8.32 0.19 -4.57
N CYS A 105 9.19 -0.68 -4.05
CA CYS A 105 10.65 -0.50 -4.11
C CYS A 105 11.12 -0.29 -5.57
N ILE A 106 10.64 -1.13 -6.48
CA ILE A 106 10.98 -1.05 -7.91
C ILE A 106 10.39 0.22 -8.55
N GLU A 107 9.13 0.53 -8.25
CA GLU A 107 8.44 1.74 -8.77
C GLU A 107 9.12 3.04 -8.33
N LEU A 108 9.76 3.03 -7.15
CA LEU A 108 10.53 4.15 -6.60
C LEU A 108 12.03 4.06 -6.90
N ASP A 109 12.42 3.34 -7.96
CA ASP A 109 13.82 3.20 -8.42
C ASP A 109 14.78 2.68 -7.33
N TYR A 110 14.36 1.61 -6.66
CA TYR A 110 15.12 0.91 -5.63
C TYR A 110 15.45 1.77 -4.40
N GLU A 111 14.49 2.60 -3.98
CA GLU A 111 14.58 3.43 -2.78
C GLU A 111 15.10 2.63 -1.57
N SER A 112 16.16 3.14 -0.95
CA SER A 112 16.94 2.41 0.05
C SER A 112 16.10 1.95 1.25
N SER A 113 15.11 2.73 1.65
CA SER A 113 14.20 2.42 2.78
C SER A 113 13.29 1.21 2.53
N LEU A 114 13.14 0.79 1.27
CA LEU A 114 12.32 -0.34 0.84
C LEU A 114 13.15 -1.55 0.40
N TYR A 115 14.48 -1.42 0.29
CA TYR A 115 15.34 -2.45 -0.29
C TYR A 115 15.30 -3.77 0.47
N ASP A 116 15.16 -3.73 1.79
CA ASP A 116 15.03 -4.94 2.60
C ASP A 116 13.75 -5.74 2.27
N PHE A 117 12.65 -5.08 1.91
CA PHE A 117 11.44 -5.77 1.45
C PHE A 117 11.64 -6.44 0.09
N TYR A 118 12.41 -5.80 -0.79
CA TYR A 118 12.83 -6.41 -2.06
C TYR A 118 13.63 -7.69 -1.79
N SER A 119 14.67 -7.61 -0.96
CA SER A 119 15.54 -8.74 -0.64
C SER A 119 14.78 -9.88 0.04
N LEU A 120 13.92 -9.58 1.01
CA LEU A 120 13.07 -10.58 1.67
C LEU A 120 12.10 -11.27 0.70
N TYR A 121 11.51 -10.53 -0.23
CA TYR A 121 10.62 -11.10 -1.24
C TYR A 121 11.36 -12.14 -2.09
N PHE A 122 12.52 -11.78 -2.65
CA PHE A 122 13.27 -12.70 -3.51
C PHE A 122 13.89 -13.86 -2.73
N ALA A 123 14.31 -13.65 -1.47
CA ALA A 123 14.71 -14.75 -0.59
C ALA A 123 13.57 -15.77 -0.41
N GLN A 124 12.34 -15.29 -0.15
CA GLN A 124 11.17 -16.15 0.00
C GLN A 124 10.81 -16.87 -1.31
N ASP A 125 10.84 -16.15 -2.43
CA ASP A 125 10.48 -16.69 -3.74
C ASP A 125 11.45 -17.78 -4.19
N ASP A 126 12.76 -17.56 -4.06
CA ASP A 126 13.79 -18.57 -4.33
C ASP A 126 13.57 -19.83 -3.48
N LEU A 127 13.28 -19.67 -2.18
CA LEU A 127 13.11 -20.79 -1.26
C LEU A 127 11.87 -21.65 -1.56
N LYS A 128 10.89 -21.17 -2.35
CA LYS A 128 9.76 -21.98 -2.84
C LYS A 128 10.21 -23.08 -3.80
N TYR A 129 11.25 -22.81 -4.59
CA TYR A 129 11.71 -23.70 -5.67
C TYR A 129 13.09 -24.31 -5.40
N SER A 130 13.90 -23.66 -4.56
CA SER A 130 15.29 -24.02 -4.24
C SER A 130 15.50 -24.12 -2.73
N THR A 131 16.55 -24.81 -2.30
CA THR A 131 17.02 -24.81 -0.90
C THR A 131 18.01 -23.68 -0.62
N HIS A 132 18.45 -22.98 -1.67
CA HIS A 132 19.40 -21.87 -1.61
C HIS A 132 18.73 -20.57 -2.10
N GLN A 133 19.09 -19.45 -1.46
CA GLN A 133 18.72 -18.09 -1.85
C GLN A 133 19.93 -17.16 -1.61
N TRP A 134 19.97 -16.00 -2.29
CA TRP A 134 21.13 -15.10 -2.30
C TRP A 134 20.90 -13.73 -1.65
N TYR A 135 19.69 -13.49 -1.12
CA TYR A 135 19.21 -12.14 -0.80
C TYR A 135 19.20 -11.84 0.69
N TRP A 136 19.06 -12.85 1.55
CA TRP A 136 18.92 -12.64 3.00
C TRP A 136 19.74 -13.63 3.80
N GLU A 137 20.74 -13.14 4.53
CA GLU A 137 21.62 -14.01 5.29
C GLU A 137 20.84 -14.88 6.29
N ASN A 138 21.22 -16.16 6.40
CA ASN A 138 20.63 -17.13 7.33
C ASN A 138 19.14 -17.48 7.09
N ALA A 139 18.52 -16.99 6.00
CA ALA A 139 17.17 -17.39 5.62
C ALA A 139 17.15 -18.77 4.92
N ASN A 140 16.22 -19.61 5.35
CA ASN A 140 15.91 -20.92 4.80
C ASN A 140 14.39 -21.19 4.84
N ARG A 141 13.96 -22.34 4.32
CA ARG A 141 12.53 -22.69 4.20
C ARG A 141 11.79 -22.76 5.54
N GLU A 142 12.49 -23.05 6.63
CA GLU A 142 11.91 -23.22 7.96
C GLU A 142 11.68 -21.87 8.65
N ASN A 143 12.53 -20.87 8.37
CA ASN A 143 12.54 -19.61 9.12
C ASN A 143 12.14 -18.37 8.31
N ILE A 144 12.13 -18.40 6.97
CA ILE A 144 11.91 -17.20 6.14
C ILE A 144 10.59 -16.49 6.47
N ASN A 145 9.52 -17.24 6.71
CA ASN A 145 8.23 -16.65 7.06
C ASN A 145 8.27 -15.95 8.42
N GLN A 146 9.05 -16.45 9.39
CA GLN A 146 9.21 -15.81 10.68
C GLN A 146 10.09 -14.55 10.56
N ILE A 147 11.18 -14.62 9.78
CA ILE A 147 12.03 -13.45 9.49
C ILE A 147 11.21 -12.30 8.90
N ILE A 148 10.34 -12.58 7.92
CA ILE A 148 9.47 -11.58 7.31
C ILE A 148 8.55 -10.95 8.35
N LYS A 149 7.91 -11.76 9.20
CA LYS A 149 7.03 -11.27 10.26
C LYS A 149 7.78 -10.38 11.23
N ASP A 150 8.92 -10.83 11.74
CA ASP A 150 9.74 -10.07 12.70
C ASP A 150 10.22 -8.75 12.09
N TYR A 151 10.61 -8.77 10.81
CA TYR A 151 11.00 -7.57 10.09
C TYR A 151 9.83 -6.58 9.95
N PHE A 152 8.62 -7.05 9.66
CA PHE A 152 7.42 -6.21 9.59
C PHE A 152 7.13 -5.52 10.93
N TYR A 153 7.19 -6.24 12.04
CA TYR A 153 7.04 -5.66 13.38
C TYR A 153 8.13 -4.64 13.69
N LYS A 154 9.40 -4.96 13.38
CA LYS A 154 10.54 -4.05 13.56
C LYS A 154 10.35 -2.76 12.75
N ARG A 155 9.99 -2.87 11.48
CA ARG A 155 9.79 -1.72 10.58
C ARG A 155 8.55 -0.92 10.96
N LYS A 156 7.50 -1.57 11.47
CA LYS A 156 6.30 -0.87 11.95
C LYS A 156 6.61 -0.02 13.19
N ALA A 157 7.54 -0.44 14.04
CA ALA A 157 7.94 0.33 15.22
C ALA A 157 8.62 1.67 14.88
N SER A 158 9.10 1.86 13.64
CA SER A 158 9.65 3.14 13.16
C SER A 158 8.62 4.04 12.48
N CYS A 159 7.37 3.57 12.33
CA CYS A 159 6.27 4.39 11.86
C CYS A 159 5.81 5.32 13.00
N THR A 160 6.25 6.57 12.98
CA THR A 160 5.80 7.62 13.90
C THR A 160 4.49 8.24 13.46
#